data_AF-A0A0F9JYS7-F1
#
_entry.id   AF-A0A0F9JYS7-F1
#
_cell.length_a   1.000
_cell.length_b   1.000
_cell.length_c   1.000
_cell.angle_alpha   90.00
_cell.angle_beta   90.00
_cell.angle_gamma   90.00
#
_symmetry.space_group_name_H-M   'P 1'
#
loop_
_entity.id
_entity.type
_entity.pdbx_description
1 polymer ?
#
loop_
_entity_poly.entity_id
_entity_poly.type
_entity_poly.pdbx_seq_one_letter_code
_entity_poly.pdbx_strand_id
1 'polypeptide(L)'
;MGNNIPELGRRKETDRRLSFGTYLVIILIMIALLIAVSVSMGVYFWAQDMPWRVQYSLDWGPYNGPWFPLHLAGWVIAIVAIGIALSVIHWWYQWQLYSRRNDHIERAKRLRMSLSRWLKEEHQIDMADWVGSDMQLIIREQFRSTAFFVLWVIFSYIFGLVGFILTLVSWYWLTYDYAIHERGELEFFRRVSAKLKEKGISFDAEILRPLIPRNMALYIVLMIIPGVNIVWGIWWCYVLFRDPNLHFETHEHWEYQLEKITGEPGPSVASELPLDILKGRYAKGEITKEEFEKMKKDLSAE
;
A
#
# COMPACT_ATOMS: atom_id res chain seq x y z
N MET A 1 13.67 3.76 -28.83
CA MET A 1 13.56 2.29 -28.81
C MET A 1 12.86 1.93 -27.51
N GLY A 2 11.76 1.20 -27.57
CA GLY A 2 10.92 0.92 -26.39
C GLY A 2 11.67 0.05 -25.38
N ASN A 3 11.44 0.30 -24.09
CA ASN A 3 12.01 -0.50 -23.02
C ASN A 3 11.53 -1.95 -23.19
N ASN A 4 12.44 -2.92 -23.30
CA ASN A 4 12.10 -4.34 -23.54
C ASN A 4 11.27 -4.96 -22.39
N ILE A 5 11.14 -4.24 -21.27
CA ILE A 5 10.37 -4.63 -20.08
C ILE A 5 9.42 -3.49 -19.68
N PRO A 6 8.18 -3.45 -20.20
CA PRO A 6 7.23 -2.36 -19.93
C PRO A 6 6.75 -2.31 -18.47
N GLU A 7 6.89 -3.40 -17.71
CA GLU A 7 6.50 -3.46 -16.29
C GLU A 7 7.28 -2.50 -15.38
N LEU A 8 8.52 -2.18 -15.73
CA LEU A 8 9.38 -1.27 -14.96
C LEU A 8 8.82 0.16 -14.96
N GLY A 9 8.23 0.60 -16.08
CA GLY A 9 7.59 1.93 -16.20
C GLY A 9 6.22 2.06 -15.54
N ARG A 10 5.58 0.94 -15.15
CA ARG A 10 4.21 0.94 -14.57
C ARG A 10 4.17 1.04 -13.04
N ARG A 11 5.32 1.21 -12.37
CA ARG A 11 5.41 1.31 -10.90
C ARG A 11 4.43 2.31 -10.29
N LYS A 12 4.36 3.53 -10.83
CA LYS A 12 3.51 4.60 -10.28
C LYS A 12 2.02 4.28 -10.33
N GLU A 13 1.60 3.41 -11.25
CA GLU A 13 0.20 3.02 -11.42
C GLU A 13 -0.22 1.93 -10.42
N THR A 14 0.66 0.95 -10.19
CA THR A 14 0.36 -0.22 -9.35
C THR A 14 0.77 -0.04 -7.89
N ASP A 15 1.87 0.65 -7.64
CA ASP A 15 2.55 0.70 -6.33
C ASP A 15 2.18 1.99 -5.58
N ARG A 16 0.87 2.29 -5.56
CA ARG A 16 0.32 3.50 -4.95
C ARG A 16 0.58 3.50 -3.43
N ARG A 17 1.32 4.52 -2.96
CA ARG A 17 1.58 4.74 -1.54
C ARG A 17 0.35 5.34 -0.87
N LEU A 18 -0.06 4.76 0.26
CA LEU A 18 -1.21 5.23 1.03
C LEU A 18 -0.76 5.70 2.41
N SER A 19 -1.25 6.86 2.85
CA SER A 19 -0.93 7.43 4.17
C SER A 19 -1.90 6.93 5.23
N PHE A 20 -1.39 6.16 6.19
CA PHE A 20 -2.14 5.79 7.39
C PHE A 20 -2.50 7.04 8.22
N GLY A 21 -1.60 8.02 8.30
CA GLY A 21 -1.84 9.26 9.04
C GLY A 21 -3.02 10.05 8.47
N THR A 22 -3.12 10.15 7.14
CA THR A 22 -4.26 10.81 6.47
C THR A 22 -5.56 10.05 6.73
N TYR A 23 -5.55 8.72 6.60
CA TYR A 23 -6.70 7.89 6.94
C TYR A 23 -7.15 8.11 8.39
N LEU A 24 -6.23 8.04 9.34
CA LEU A 24 -6.51 8.19 10.77
C LEU A 24 -7.06 9.58 11.10
N VAL A 25 -6.45 10.65 10.59
CA VAL A 25 -6.90 12.03 10.82
C VAL A 25 -8.33 12.23 10.30
N ILE A 26 -8.62 11.76 9.08
CA ILE A 26 -9.97 11.87 8.50
C ILE A 26 -10.99 11.13 9.39
N ILE A 27 -10.68 9.90 9.81
CA ILE A 27 -11.57 9.12 10.68
C ILE A 27 -11.78 9.82 12.03
N LEU A 28 -10.72 10.35 12.65
CA LEU A 28 -10.82 11.06 13.93
C LEU A 28 -11.65 12.34 13.84
N ILE A 29 -11.48 13.13 12.77
CA ILE A 29 -12.30 14.34 12.52
C ILE A 29 -13.77 13.94 12.41
N MET A 30 -14.08 12.91 11.64
CA MET A 30 -15.46 12.45 11.43
C MET A 30 -16.09 11.87 12.70
N ILE A 31 -15.31 11.15 13.52
CA ILE A 31 -15.75 10.68 14.85
C ILE A 31 -16.01 11.87 15.78
N ALA A 32 -15.11 12.87 15.80
CA ALA A 32 -15.30 14.08 16.60
C ALA A 32 -16.56 14.84 16.20
N LEU A 33 -16.84 14.95 14.88
CA LEU A 33 -18.09 15.52 14.37
C LEU A 33 -19.30 14.71 14.81
N LEU A 34 -19.24 13.38 14.73
CA LEU A 34 -20.33 12.51 15.19
C LEU A 34 -20.62 12.70 16.69
N ILE A 35 -19.56 12.75 17.52
CA ILE A 35 -19.66 13.00 18.96
C ILE A 35 -20.24 14.39 19.21
N ALA A 36 -19.73 15.44 18.54
CA ALA A 36 -20.22 16.80 18.71
C ALA A 36 -21.72 16.89 18.43
N VAL A 37 -22.16 16.34 17.29
CA VAL A 37 -23.58 16.28 16.91
C VAL A 37 -24.39 15.52 17.97
N SER A 38 -23.91 14.36 18.41
CA SER A 38 -24.61 13.54 19.42
C SER A 38 -24.72 14.23 20.78
N VAL A 39 -23.65 14.90 21.23
CA VAL A 39 -23.61 15.65 22.49
C VAL A 39 -24.54 16.85 22.42
N SER A 40 -24.53 17.61 21.32
CA SER A 40 -25.42 18.75 21.18
C SER A 40 -26.90 18.36 21.15
N MET A 41 -27.22 17.15 20.65
CA MET A 41 -28.56 16.58 20.79
C MET A 41 -28.89 16.31 22.27
N GLY A 42 -27.98 15.67 23.01
CA GLY A 42 -28.14 15.42 24.44
C GLY A 42 -28.32 16.70 25.28
N VAL A 43 -27.54 17.74 24.98
CA VAL A 43 -27.64 19.07 25.61
C VAL A 43 -28.99 19.72 25.28
N TYR A 44 -29.45 19.64 24.04
CA TYR A 44 -30.77 20.14 23.65
C TYR A 44 -31.89 19.46 24.44
N PHE A 45 -31.88 18.13 24.54
CA PHE A 45 -32.87 17.39 25.32
C PHE A 45 -32.82 17.70 26.81
N TRP A 46 -31.61 17.84 27.37
CA TRP A 46 -31.41 18.22 28.76
C TRP A 46 -31.94 19.64 29.05
N ALA A 47 -31.68 20.60 28.17
CA ALA A 47 -32.14 21.99 28.33
C ALA A 47 -33.67 22.16 28.19
N GLN A 48 -34.36 21.20 27.60
CA GLN A 48 -35.83 21.20 27.47
C GLN A 48 -36.52 20.48 28.63
N ASP A 49 -35.80 20.17 29.72
CA ASP A 49 -36.29 19.41 30.88
C ASP A 49 -37.03 18.12 30.50
N MET A 50 -36.64 17.50 29.37
CA MET A 50 -37.26 16.25 28.94
C MET A 50 -36.95 15.17 29.98
N PRO A 51 -37.97 14.52 30.58
CA PRO A 51 -37.73 13.46 31.54
C PRO A 51 -37.01 12.31 30.82
N TRP A 52 -35.78 11.97 31.24
CA TRP A 52 -35.08 10.75 30.78
C TRP A 52 -35.85 9.46 31.08
N ARG A 53 -36.93 9.55 31.86
CA ARG A 53 -37.84 8.46 32.25
C ARG A 53 -39.25 8.62 31.66
N VAL A 54 -39.42 9.02 30.39
CA VAL A 54 -40.73 8.87 29.74
C VAL A 54 -40.98 7.39 29.49
N GLN A 55 -41.75 6.83 30.40
CA GLN A 55 -42.22 5.47 30.48
C GLN A 55 -43.16 5.18 29.31
N TYR A 56 -42.63 4.64 28.20
CA TYR A 56 -43.30 3.83 27.16
C TYR A 56 -44.68 4.24 26.60
N SER A 57 -45.23 5.41 26.94
CA SER A 57 -46.38 5.95 26.25
C SER A 57 -45.86 6.70 25.03
N LEU A 58 -46.22 6.22 23.85
CA LEU A 58 -46.16 6.94 22.56
C LEU A 58 -47.08 8.20 22.57
N ASP A 59 -47.27 8.79 23.73
CA ASP A 59 -48.07 9.98 23.96
C ASP A 59 -47.12 11.17 23.85
N TRP A 60 -47.04 11.69 22.62
CA TRP A 60 -46.27 12.89 22.25
C TRP A 60 -46.96 14.15 22.82
N GLY A 61 -47.17 14.18 24.13
CA GLY A 61 -47.87 15.25 24.84
C GLY A 61 -47.23 16.64 24.67
N PRO A 62 -47.80 17.68 25.30
CA PRO A 62 -47.63 19.11 24.94
C PRO A 62 -46.22 19.69 25.16
N TYR A 63 -45.25 18.87 25.57
CA TYR A 63 -43.86 19.26 25.82
C TYR A 63 -43.01 19.39 24.56
N ASN A 64 -43.49 18.92 23.40
CA ASN A 64 -42.80 19.05 22.13
C ASN A 64 -43.38 20.22 21.34
N GLY A 65 -42.72 21.38 21.39
CA GLY A 65 -43.09 22.51 20.53
C GLY A 65 -43.11 22.14 19.04
N PRO A 66 -43.78 22.92 18.18
CA PRO A 66 -43.99 22.58 16.76
C PRO A 66 -42.69 22.36 15.96
N TRP A 67 -41.56 22.84 16.48
CA TRP A 67 -40.24 22.72 15.88
C TRP A 67 -39.49 21.42 16.26
N PHE A 68 -39.95 20.69 17.27
CA PHE A 68 -39.27 19.48 17.75
C PHE A 68 -39.07 18.41 16.67
N PRO A 69 -40.08 18.04 15.85
CA PRO A 69 -39.89 17.04 14.78
C PRO A 69 -38.85 17.47 13.74
N LEU A 70 -38.79 18.78 13.43
CA LEU A 70 -37.83 19.33 12.48
C LEU A 70 -36.40 19.28 13.02
N HIS A 71 -36.20 19.60 14.29
CA HIS A 71 -34.90 19.44 14.94
C HIS A 71 -34.47 17.98 14.96
N LEU A 72 -35.33 17.06 15.44
CA LEU A 72 -35.04 15.63 15.48
C LEU A 72 -34.70 15.07 14.10
N ALA A 73 -35.47 15.44 13.07
CA ALA A 73 -35.17 15.05 11.69
C ALA A 73 -33.80 15.57 11.23
N GLY A 74 -33.47 16.84 11.51
CA GLY A 74 -32.16 17.42 11.23
C GLY A 74 -31.00 16.65 11.89
N TRP A 75 -31.15 16.28 13.17
CA TRP A 75 -30.16 15.46 13.90
C TRP A 75 -29.97 14.09 13.27
N VAL A 76 -31.07 13.39 12.98
CA VAL A 76 -31.04 12.06 12.37
C VAL A 76 -30.35 12.12 11.00
N ILE A 77 -30.70 13.11 10.17
CA ILE A 77 -30.06 13.32 8.86
C ILE A 77 -28.56 13.57 9.03
N ALA A 78 -28.15 14.41 9.98
CA ALA A 78 -26.74 14.70 10.24
C ALA A 78 -25.96 13.44 10.67
N ILE A 79 -26.48 12.67 11.61
CA ILE A 79 -25.86 11.42 12.09
C ILE A 79 -25.75 10.40 10.95
N VAL A 80 -26.81 10.22 10.17
CA VAL A 80 -26.82 9.29 9.03
C VAL A 80 -25.82 9.75 7.97
N ALA A 81 -25.77 11.04 7.63
CA ALA A 81 -24.83 11.57 6.65
C ALA A 81 -23.37 11.37 7.08
N ILE A 82 -23.05 11.66 8.34
CA ILE A 82 -21.71 11.44 8.91
C ILE A 82 -21.34 9.95 8.89
N GLY A 83 -22.28 9.07 9.28
CA GLY A 83 -22.10 7.62 9.24
C GLY A 83 -21.86 7.07 7.84
N ILE A 84 -22.60 7.56 6.84
CA ILE A 84 -22.40 7.20 5.42
C ILE A 84 -21.02 7.67 4.96
N ALA A 85 -20.63 8.91 5.27
CA ALA A 85 -19.32 9.42 4.89
C ALA A 85 -18.17 8.62 5.52
N LEU A 86 -18.26 8.27 6.81
CA LEU A 86 -17.32 7.37 7.50
C LEU A 86 -17.22 6.02 6.79
N SER A 87 -18.36 5.41 6.47
CA SER A 87 -18.45 4.15 5.73
C SER A 87 -17.75 4.24 4.37
N VAL A 88 -18.07 5.26 3.57
CA VAL A 88 -17.50 5.45 2.23
C VAL A 88 -15.98 5.61 2.31
N ILE A 89 -15.49 6.45 3.22
CA ILE A 89 -14.05 6.67 3.42
C ILE A 89 -13.37 5.36 3.82
N HIS A 90 -13.93 4.64 4.80
CA HIS A 90 -13.40 3.36 5.26
C HIS A 90 -13.27 2.36 4.11
N TRP A 91 -14.34 2.12 3.37
CA TRP A 91 -14.36 1.15 2.28
C TRP A 91 -13.51 1.58 1.08
N TRP A 92 -13.41 2.89 0.82
CA TRP A 92 -12.50 3.39 -0.20
C TRP A 92 -11.06 3.03 0.13
N TYR A 93 -10.61 3.25 1.37
CA TYR A 93 -9.25 2.85 1.78
C TYR A 93 -9.07 1.33 1.74
N GLN A 94 -10.03 0.52 2.22
CA GLN A 94 -9.95 -0.94 2.12
C GLN A 94 -9.82 -1.41 0.67
N TRP A 95 -10.57 -0.78 -0.25
CA TRP A 95 -10.47 -1.06 -1.67
C TRP A 95 -9.09 -0.71 -2.23
N GLN A 96 -8.54 0.46 -1.86
CA GLN A 96 -7.20 0.85 -2.29
C GLN A 96 -6.14 -0.16 -1.81
N LEU A 97 -6.24 -0.66 -0.56
CA LEU A 97 -5.37 -1.71 -0.03
C LEU A 97 -5.50 -3.03 -0.80
N TYR A 98 -6.74 -3.42 -1.11
CA TYR A 98 -7.07 -4.65 -1.82
C TYR A 98 -6.62 -4.62 -3.29
N SER A 99 -7.00 -3.58 -4.03
CA SER A 99 -6.65 -3.40 -5.43
C SER A 99 -5.14 -3.30 -5.62
N ARG A 100 -4.44 -2.48 -4.82
CA ARG A 100 -2.99 -2.30 -4.98
C ARG A 100 -2.22 -3.61 -4.82
N ARG A 101 -2.64 -4.49 -3.90
CA ARG A 101 -2.02 -5.82 -3.71
C ARG A 101 -2.17 -6.67 -4.97
N ASN A 102 -3.35 -6.67 -5.59
CA ASN A 102 -3.58 -7.41 -6.83
C ASN A 102 -2.75 -6.82 -7.97
N ASP A 103 -2.83 -5.50 -8.16
CA ASP A 103 -2.16 -4.77 -9.24
C ASP A 103 -0.64 -4.97 -9.17
N HIS A 104 -0.07 -4.86 -7.97
CA HIS A 104 1.36 -5.03 -7.72
C HIS A 104 1.83 -6.47 -7.99
N ILE A 105 1.23 -7.48 -7.35
CA ILE A 105 1.66 -8.87 -7.51
C ILE A 105 1.55 -9.33 -8.97
N GLU A 106 0.51 -8.88 -9.66
CA GLU A 106 0.30 -9.20 -11.06
C GLU A 106 1.33 -8.48 -11.98
N ARG A 107 1.73 -7.25 -11.65
CA ARG A 107 2.87 -6.56 -12.31
C ARG A 107 4.18 -7.30 -12.05
N ALA A 108 4.46 -7.67 -10.81
CA ALA A 108 5.68 -8.36 -10.41
C ALA A 108 5.81 -9.74 -11.08
N LYS A 109 4.71 -10.48 -11.25
CA LYS A 109 4.67 -11.71 -12.06
C LYS A 109 5.07 -11.45 -13.50
N ARG A 110 4.46 -10.46 -14.15
CA ARG A 110 4.81 -10.08 -15.52
C ARG A 110 6.26 -9.62 -15.64
N LEU A 111 6.77 -8.88 -14.65
CA LEU A 111 8.14 -8.43 -14.61
C LEU A 111 9.11 -9.61 -14.59
N ARG A 112 8.87 -10.61 -13.72
CA ARG A 112 9.69 -11.83 -13.68
C ARG A 112 9.68 -12.60 -15.00
N MET A 113 8.52 -12.69 -15.66
CA MET A 113 8.40 -13.34 -16.97
C MET A 113 9.14 -12.58 -18.08
N SER A 114 8.92 -11.26 -18.18
CA SER A 114 9.59 -10.39 -19.15
C SER A 114 11.10 -10.38 -18.94
N LEU A 115 11.56 -10.29 -17.68
CA LEU A 115 12.98 -10.33 -17.34
C LEU A 115 13.61 -11.67 -17.66
N SER A 116 12.94 -12.78 -17.35
CA SER A 116 13.43 -14.13 -17.71
C SER A 116 13.56 -14.30 -19.23
N ARG A 117 12.62 -13.73 -20.00
CA ARG A 117 12.69 -13.72 -21.47
C ARG A 117 13.87 -12.89 -21.96
N TRP A 118 14.02 -11.67 -21.46
CA TRP A 118 15.15 -10.79 -21.80
C TRP A 118 16.51 -11.41 -21.45
N LEU A 119 16.65 -12.01 -20.26
CA LEU A 119 17.86 -12.73 -19.84
C LEU A 119 18.22 -13.89 -20.79
N LYS A 120 17.20 -14.60 -21.28
CA LYS A 120 17.39 -15.71 -22.23
C LYS A 120 17.80 -15.20 -23.61
N GLU A 121 17.15 -14.15 -24.10
CA GLU A 121 17.39 -13.58 -25.44
C GLU A 121 18.74 -12.86 -25.54
N GLU A 122 19.06 -11.99 -24.57
CA GLU A 122 20.26 -11.12 -24.63
C GLU A 122 21.50 -11.77 -24.01
N HIS A 123 21.32 -12.62 -22.99
CA HIS A 123 22.45 -13.15 -22.21
C HIS A 123 22.54 -14.68 -22.19
N GLN A 124 21.63 -15.38 -22.88
CA GLN A 124 21.54 -16.85 -22.91
C GLN A 124 21.46 -17.46 -21.51
N ILE A 125 20.84 -16.75 -20.55
CA ILE A 125 20.60 -17.22 -19.18
C ILE A 125 19.19 -17.82 -19.14
N ASP A 126 19.10 -19.12 -18.89
CA ASP A 126 17.80 -19.77 -18.70
C ASP A 126 17.37 -19.74 -17.22
N MET A 127 16.15 -19.25 -16.98
CA MET A 127 15.52 -19.15 -15.66
C MET A 127 14.30 -20.10 -15.53
N ALA A 128 14.06 -20.97 -16.52
CA ALA A 128 12.89 -21.85 -16.61
C ALA A 128 12.71 -22.76 -15.38
N ASP A 129 13.80 -23.21 -14.75
CA ASP A 129 13.77 -24.12 -13.61
C ASP A 129 13.11 -23.52 -12.35
N TRP A 130 12.90 -22.20 -12.30
CA TRP A 130 12.42 -21.52 -11.08
C TRP A 130 10.97 -21.04 -11.14
N VAL A 131 10.41 -20.76 -12.33
CA VAL A 131 9.12 -20.06 -12.47
C VAL A 131 7.90 -20.82 -11.90
N GLY A 132 8.06 -22.05 -11.40
CA GLY A 132 6.95 -22.86 -10.91
C GLY A 132 7.18 -23.76 -9.69
N SER A 133 8.27 -23.60 -8.92
CA SER A 133 8.61 -24.62 -7.89
C SER A 133 8.01 -24.37 -6.50
N ASP A 134 7.58 -23.15 -6.16
CA ASP A 134 6.99 -22.87 -4.84
C ASP A 134 5.45 -22.80 -4.88
N MET A 135 4.81 -23.90 -4.49
CA MET A 135 3.35 -24.01 -4.39
C MET A 135 2.75 -22.96 -3.43
N GLN A 136 3.43 -22.61 -2.34
CA GLN A 136 2.92 -21.59 -1.42
C GLN A 136 2.92 -20.22 -2.08
N LEU A 137 3.98 -19.86 -2.79
CA LEU A 137 4.06 -18.61 -3.54
C LEU A 137 2.93 -18.53 -4.58
N ILE A 138 2.70 -19.60 -5.34
CA ILE A 138 1.64 -19.66 -6.37
C ILE A 138 0.26 -19.37 -5.75
N ILE A 139 -0.09 -20.05 -4.66
CA ILE A 139 -1.38 -19.85 -3.96
C ILE A 139 -1.50 -18.43 -3.40
N ARG A 140 -0.39 -17.90 -2.85
CA ARG A 140 -0.38 -16.60 -2.18
C ARG A 140 -0.39 -15.44 -3.13
N GLU A 141 0.12 -15.61 -4.34
CA GLU A 141 0.08 -14.57 -5.38
C GLU A 141 -1.18 -14.64 -6.25
N GLN A 142 -2.14 -15.52 -5.95
CA GLN A 142 -3.40 -15.56 -6.69
C GLN A 142 -4.14 -14.23 -6.63
N PHE A 143 -4.83 -13.90 -7.73
CA PHE A 143 -5.68 -12.72 -7.80
C PHE A 143 -6.85 -12.87 -6.84
N ARG A 144 -7.11 -11.85 -6.03
CA ARG A 144 -8.24 -11.82 -5.10
C ARG A 144 -9.42 -11.09 -5.78
N SER A 145 -10.56 -11.74 -5.94
CA SER A 145 -11.62 -11.25 -6.83
C SER A 145 -12.36 -10.02 -6.31
N THR A 146 -12.77 -9.11 -7.20
CA THR A 146 -13.62 -7.98 -6.86
C THR A 146 -14.96 -8.43 -6.24
N ALA A 147 -15.49 -9.56 -6.69
CA ALA A 147 -16.72 -10.14 -6.14
C ALA A 147 -16.58 -10.48 -4.65
N PHE A 148 -15.42 -11.01 -4.22
CA PHE A 148 -15.15 -11.26 -2.81
C PHE A 148 -15.17 -9.95 -2.01
N PHE A 149 -14.52 -8.90 -2.52
CA PHE A 149 -14.53 -7.59 -1.85
C PHE A 149 -15.95 -7.02 -1.72
N VAL A 150 -16.76 -7.11 -2.77
CA VAL A 150 -18.17 -6.66 -2.73
C VAL A 150 -18.98 -7.44 -1.69
N LEU A 151 -18.82 -8.77 -1.64
CA LEU A 151 -19.46 -9.61 -0.61
C LEU A 151 -19.00 -9.23 0.81
N TRP A 152 -17.72 -8.92 0.97
CA TRP A 152 -17.17 -8.44 2.25
C TRP A 152 -17.83 -7.13 2.69
N VAL A 153 -18.00 -6.16 1.79
CA VAL A 153 -18.72 -4.91 2.08
C VAL A 153 -20.16 -5.18 2.50
N ILE A 154 -20.90 -5.95 1.70
CA ILE A 154 -22.33 -6.22 1.94
C ILE A 154 -22.54 -6.96 3.26
N PHE A 155 -21.79 -8.03 3.50
CA PHE A 155 -21.94 -8.83 4.72
C PHE A 155 -21.47 -8.11 5.98
N SER A 156 -20.59 -7.11 5.87
CA SER A 156 -20.25 -6.24 7.00
C SER A 156 -21.43 -5.42 7.52
N TYR A 157 -22.41 -5.12 6.68
CA TYR A 157 -23.62 -4.40 7.08
C TYR A 157 -24.79 -5.32 7.43
N ILE A 158 -24.97 -6.42 6.70
CA ILE A 158 -26.14 -7.29 6.86
C ILE A 158 -25.89 -8.38 7.93
N PHE A 159 -24.66 -8.89 8.02
CA PHE A 159 -24.30 -10.03 8.87
C PHE A 159 -23.02 -9.74 9.65
N GLY A 160 -23.11 -8.93 10.71
CA GLY A 160 -21.95 -8.41 11.43
C GLY A 160 -20.85 -9.44 11.78
N LEU A 161 -21.22 -10.65 12.22
CA LEU A 161 -20.27 -11.73 12.50
C LEU A 161 -19.57 -12.24 11.22
N VAL A 162 -20.32 -12.44 10.14
CA VAL A 162 -19.77 -12.88 8.84
C VAL A 162 -18.85 -11.80 8.28
N GLY A 163 -19.28 -10.54 8.31
CA GLY A 163 -18.46 -9.40 7.90
C GLY A 163 -17.17 -9.29 8.71
N PHE A 164 -17.23 -9.50 10.02
CA PHE A 164 -16.04 -9.53 10.88
C PHE A 164 -15.06 -10.65 10.47
N ILE A 165 -15.55 -11.86 10.19
CA ILE A 165 -14.72 -12.96 9.70
C ILE A 165 -14.08 -12.61 8.35
N LEU A 166 -14.84 -12.03 7.42
CA LEU A 166 -14.32 -11.61 6.13
C LEU A 166 -13.27 -10.48 6.26
N THR A 167 -13.41 -9.59 7.25
CA THR A 167 -12.37 -8.61 7.59
C THR A 167 -11.09 -9.30 8.02
N LEU A 168 -11.16 -10.28 8.91
CA LEU A 168 -9.98 -11.03 9.34
C LEU A 168 -9.30 -11.76 8.18
N VAL A 169 -10.08 -12.40 7.30
CA VAL A 169 -9.55 -13.08 6.11
C VAL A 169 -8.87 -12.09 5.17
N SER A 170 -9.50 -10.94 4.91
CA SER A 170 -8.96 -9.91 4.03
C SER A 170 -7.67 -9.31 4.59
N TRP A 171 -7.66 -8.97 5.88
CA TRP A 171 -6.49 -8.40 6.56
C TRP A 171 -5.36 -9.40 6.67
N TYR A 172 -5.68 -10.68 6.86
CA TYR A 172 -4.73 -11.78 6.78
C TYR A 172 -4.05 -11.84 5.40
N TRP A 173 -4.81 -11.81 4.30
CA TRP A 173 -4.22 -11.78 2.95
C TRP A 173 -3.38 -10.53 2.72
N LEU A 174 -3.89 -9.36 3.09
CA LEU A 174 -3.20 -8.08 2.91
C LEU A 174 -1.91 -7.94 3.73
N THR A 175 -1.73 -8.77 4.78
CA THR A 175 -0.50 -8.79 5.58
C THR A 175 0.43 -9.91 5.14
N TYR A 176 -0.11 -11.12 5.04
CA TYR A 176 0.69 -12.33 4.86
C TYR A 176 1.14 -12.52 3.41
N ASP A 177 0.33 -12.13 2.42
CA ASP A 177 0.67 -12.33 1.01
C ASP A 177 1.93 -11.52 0.63
N TYR A 178 2.11 -10.29 1.12
CA TYR A 178 3.32 -9.49 0.86
C TYR A 178 4.59 -10.14 1.44
N ALA A 179 4.53 -10.67 2.66
CA ALA A 179 5.68 -11.32 3.29
C ALA A 179 6.09 -12.64 2.58
N ILE A 180 5.14 -13.31 1.91
CA ILE A 180 5.44 -14.48 1.08
C ILE A 180 5.98 -14.02 -0.28
N HIS A 181 5.34 -13.03 -0.89
CA HIS A 181 5.71 -12.46 -2.18
C HIS A 181 7.15 -11.95 -2.17
N GLU A 182 7.52 -11.13 -1.19
CA GLU A 182 8.87 -10.56 -1.07
C GLU A 182 9.94 -11.64 -0.92
N ARG A 183 9.65 -12.72 -0.19
CA ARG A 183 10.58 -13.87 -0.09
C ARG A 183 10.77 -14.57 -1.43
N GLY A 184 9.70 -14.73 -2.20
CA GLY A 184 9.76 -15.26 -3.56
C GLY A 184 10.58 -14.37 -4.49
N GLU A 185 10.41 -13.05 -4.39
CA GLU A 185 11.16 -12.08 -5.18
C GLU A 185 12.64 -12.03 -4.81
N LEU A 186 12.97 -12.02 -3.51
CA LEU A 186 14.34 -12.09 -3.03
C LEU A 186 15.09 -13.30 -3.60
N GLU A 187 14.48 -14.48 -3.55
CA GLU A 187 15.09 -15.69 -4.07
C GLU A 187 15.29 -15.62 -5.58
N PHE A 188 14.31 -15.07 -6.31
CA PHE A 188 14.44 -14.84 -7.76
C PHE A 188 15.60 -13.89 -8.08
N PHE A 189 15.59 -12.69 -7.49
CA PHE A 189 16.54 -11.64 -7.85
C PHE A 189 17.94 -11.94 -7.34
N ARG A 190 18.11 -12.69 -6.25
CA ARG A 190 19.41 -13.22 -5.84
C ARG A 190 20.01 -14.15 -6.90
N ARG A 191 19.20 -14.97 -7.56
CA ARG A 191 19.66 -15.83 -8.67
C ARG A 191 19.97 -15.04 -9.93
N VAL A 192 19.12 -14.06 -10.27
CA VAL A 192 19.38 -13.13 -11.37
C VAL A 192 20.71 -12.41 -11.15
N SER A 193 20.94 -11.88 -9.93
CA SER A 193 22.19 -11.24 -9.53
C SER A 193 23.39 -12.17 -9.70
N ALA A 194 23.31 -13.41 -9.22
CA ALA A 194 24.37 -14.39 -9.38
C ALA A 194 24.69 -14.67 -10.86
N LYS A 195 23.66 -14.83 -11.71
CA LYS A 195 23.82 -15.13 -13.13
C LYS A 195 24.30 -13.94 -13.96
N LEU A 196 23.85 -12.73 -13.65
CA LEU A 196 24.37 -11.51 -14.25
C LEU A 196 25.84 -11.27 -13.85
N LYS A 197 26.21 -11.58 -12.62
CA LYS A 197 27.60 -11.50 -12.15
C LYS A 197 28.53 -12.44 -12.91
N GLU A 198 28.08 -13.66 -13.27
CA GLU A 198 28.83 -14.57 -14.16
C GLU A 198 29.10 -13.96 -15.54
N LYS A 199 28.28 -12.99 -15.98
CA LYS A 199 28.44 -12.22 -17.23
C LYS A 199 29.12 -10.87 -17.03
N GLY A 200 29.63 -10.56 -15.83
CA GLY A 200 30.28 -9.29 -15.52
C GLY A 200 29.32 -8.11 -15.32
N ILE A 201 28.01 -8.35 -15.20
CA ILE A 201 27.00 -7.32 -14.97
C ILE A 201 26.68 -7.27 -13.47
N SER A 202 26.90 -6.11 -12.84
CA SER A 202 26.54 -5.91 -11.44
C SER A 202 25.05 -5.60 -11.30
N PHE A 203 24.33 -6.44 -10.56
CA PHE A 203 22.96 -6.20 -10.15
C PHE A 203 22.83 -6.58 -8.68
N ASP A 204 22.40 -5.63 -7.85
CA ASP A 204 22.18 -5.84 -6.43
C ASP A 204 20.68 -5.83 -6.11
N ALA A 205 20.21 -6.95 -5.57
CA ALA A 205 18.83 -7.17 -5.17
C ALA A 205 18.63 -6.98 -3.66
N GLU A 206 19.63 -6.45 -2.94
CA GLU A 206 19.57 -6.32 -1.49
C GLU A 206 18.37 -5.47 -1.05
N ILE A 207 17.61 -6.03 -0.11
CA ILE A 207 16.45 -5.38 0.51
C ILE A 207 16.93 -4.71 1.79
N LEU A 208 16.96 -3.37 1.78
CA LEU A 208 17.41 -2.57 2.92
C LEU A 208 16.54 -2.80 4.18
N ARG A 209 15.24 -3.09 4.00
CA ARG A 209 14.27 -3.24 5.09
C ARG A 209 13.28 -4.36 4.80
N PRO A 210 13.65 -5.63 5.05
CA PRO A 210 12.78 -6.76 4.75
C PRO A 210 11.54 -6.78 5.63
N LEU A 211 10.44 -7.25 5.08
CA LEU A 211 9.18 -7.44 5.78
C LEU A 211 9.34 -8.51 6.87
N ILE A 212 9.00 -8.13 8.10
CA ILE A 212 9.09 -9.03 9.24
C ILE A 212 7.97 -10.08 9.13
N PRO A 213 8.29 -11.39 9.14
CA PRO A 213 7.27 -12.42 9.17
C PRO A 213 6.47 -12.33 10.47
N ARG A 214 5.14 -12.29 10.35
CA ARG A 214 4.23 -12.08 11.47
C ARG A 214 3.47 -13.35 11.82
N ASN A 215 3.31 -13.59 13.12
CA ASN A 215 2.47 -14.67 13.61
C ASN A 215 0.99 -14.32 13.42
N MET A 216 0.39 -14.82 12.34
CA MET A 216 -1.00 -14.53 11.99
C MET A 216 -2.01 -15.06 13.01
N ALA A 217 -1.68 -16.16 13.71
CA ALA A 217 -2.55 -16.67 14.78
C ALA A 217 -2.65 -15.66 15.92
N LEU A 218 -1.53 -15.06 16.33
CA LEU A 218 -1.52 -13.99 17.32
C LEU A 218 -2.36 -12.79 16.86
N TYR A 219 -2.21 -12.38 15.61
CA TYR A 219 -2.96 -11.26 15.04
C TYR A 219 -4.48 -11.49 15.08
N ILE A 220 -4.93 -12.70 14.75
CA ILE A 220 -6.34 -13.09 14.78
C ILE A 220 -6.85 -13.18 16.22
N VAL A 221 -6.10 -13.81 17.12
CA VAL A 221 -6.50 -13.95 18.54
C VAL A 221 -6.68 -12.59 19.20
N LEU A 222 -5.75 -11.66 19.00
CA LEU A 222 -5.83 -10.31 19.57
C LEU A 222 -7.00 -9.49 19.01
N MET A 223 -7.49 -9.80 17.80
CA MET A 223 -8.71 -9.17 17.26
C MET A 223 -10.00 -9.69 17.90
N ILE A 224 -9.99 -10.87 18.53
CA ILE A 224 -11.19 -11.49 19.13
C ILE A 224 -11.37 -11.05 20.58
N ILE A 225 -10.28 -10.74 21.28
CA ILE A 225 -10.31 -10.38 22.71
C ILE A 225 -10.97 -8.99 22.89
N PRO A 226 -12.14 -8.90 23.57
CA PRO A 226 -12.79 -7.61 23.82
C PRO A 226 -11.90 -6.66 24.61
N GLY A 227 -11.90 -5.38 24.23
CA GLY A 227 -11.09 -4.33 24.88
C GLY A 227 -9.66 -4.24 24.32
N VAL A 228 -9.04 -5.37 23.95
CA VAL A 228 -7.74 -5.39 23.26
C VAL A 228 -7.92 -5.13 21.76
N ASN A 229 -8.98 -5.67 21.17
CA ASN A 229 -9.28 -5.60 19.74
C ASN A 229 -9.30 -4.18 19.16
N ILE A 230 -9.66 -3.15 19.92
CA ILE A 230 -9.70 -1.77 19.44
C ILE A 230 -8.29 -1.24 19.17
N VAL A 231 -7.43 -1.26 20.19
CA VAL A 231 -6.03 -0.80 20.07
C VAL A 231 -5.28 -1.67 19.08
N TRP A 232 -5.50 -2.98 19.13
CA TRP A 232 -4.90 -3.92 18.21
C TRP A 232 -5.35 -3.73 16.76
N GLY A 233 -6.65 -3.46 16.53
CA GLY A 233 -7.19 -3.19 15.21
C GLY A 233 -6.59 -1.93 14.57
N ILE A 234 -6.34 -0.89 15.37
CA ILE A 234 -5.63 0.32 14.90
C ILE A 234 -4.18 -0.02 14.53
N TRP A 235 -3.48 -0.79 15.36
CA TRP A 235 -2.11 -1.22 15.08
C TRP A 235 -2.02 -2.10 13.83
N TRP A 236 -2.90 -3.08 13.68
CA TRP A 236 -2.92 -3.93 12.49
C TRP A 236 -3.29 -3.10 11.25
N CYS A 237 -4.23 -2.17 11.36
CA CYS A 237 -4.50 -1.21 10.28
C CYS A 237 -3.23 -0.43 9.90
N TYR A 238 -2.46 0.08 10.86
CA TYR A 238 -1.16 0.71 10.58
C TYR A 238 -0.21 -0.21 9.79
N VAL A 239 -0.11 -1.48 10.18
CA VAL A 239 0.70 -2.49 9.48
C VAL A 239 0.24 -2.67 8.03
N LEU A 240 -1.06 -2.76 7.77
CA LEU A 240 -1.62 -2.92 6.42
C LEU A 240 -1.20 -1.80 5.46
N PHE A 241 -1.00 -0.58 5.99
CA PHE A 241 -0.53 0.55 5.21
C PHE A 241 0.99 0.57 5.10
N ARG A 242 1.68 0.38 6.22
CA ARG A 242 3.15 0.49 6.33
C ARG A 242 3.88 -0.54 5.46
N ASP A 243 3.51 -1.81 5.56
CA ASP A 243 4.29 -2.89 4.97
C ASP A 243 4.36 -2.79 3.44
N PRO A 244 3.24 -2.64 2.70
CA PRO A 244 3.32 -2.47 1.25
C PRO A 244 4.09 -1.20 0.85
N ASN A 245 3.96 -0.10 1.59
CA ASN A 245 4.70 1.11 1.28
C ASN A 245 6.23 0.91 1.41
N LEU A 246 6.66 0.19 2.45
CA LEU A 246 8.07 -0.14 2.67
C LEU A 246 8.62 -1.09 1.60
N HIS A 247 7.80 -2.07 1.22
CA HIS A 247 8.10 -2.99 0.14
C HIS A 247 8.30 -2.25 -1.19
N PHE A 248 7.38 -1.36 -1.55
CA PHE A 248 7.47 -0.55 -2.78
C PHE A 248 8.68 0.40 -2.81
N GLU A 249 9.07 0.95 -1.65
CA GLU A 249 10.29 1.76 -1.55
C GLU A 249 11.55 0.93 -1.84
N THR A 250 11.55 -0.34 -1.46
CA THR A 250 12.66 -1.24 -1.78
C THR A 250 12.68 -1.61 -3.27
N HIS A 251 11.50 -1.81 -3.89
CA HIS A 251 11.39 -2.06 -5.33
C HIS A 251 11.99 -0.94 -6.17
N GLU A 252 11.80 0.31 -5.74
CA GLU A 252 12.32 1.48 -6.44
C GLU A 252 13.84 1.36 -6.69
N HIS A 253 14.58 0.82 -5.72
CA HIS A 253 16.03 0.68 -5.79
C HIS A 253 16.50 -0.34 -6.84
N TRP A 254 16.09 -1.60 -6.74
CA TRP A 254 16.59 -2.65 -7.64
C TRP A 254 15.92 -2.59 -9.01
N GLU A 255 14.67 -2.14 -9.12
CA GLU A 255 14.03 -1.96 -10.43
C GLU A 255 14.67 -0.78 -11.20
N TYR A 256 15.23 0.23 -10.53
CA TYR A 256 16.03 1.28 -11.19
C TYR A 256 17.33 0.70 -11.77
N GLN A 257 18.00 -0.19 -11.04
CA GLN A 257 19.18 -0.89 -11.57
C GLN A 257 18.82 -1.74 -12.79
N LEU A 258 17.70 -2.47 -12.74
CA LEU A 258 17.22 -3.23 -13.88
C LEU A 258 16.89 -2.34 -15.08
N GLU A 259 16.21 -1.21 -14.90
CA GLU A 259 15.97 -0.27 -15.99
C GLU A 259 17.25 0.20 -16.66
N LYS A 260 18.30 0.46 -15.88
CA LYS A 260 19.60 0.81 -16.43
C LYS A 260 20.20 -0.36 -17.23
N ILE A 261 20.19 -1.56 -16.67
CA ILE A 261 20.75 -2.77 -17.30
C ILE A 261 20.00 -3.15 -18.59
N THR A 262 18.66 -3.02 -18.61
CA THR A 262 17.81 -3.46 -19.72
C THR A 262 17.54 -2.36 -20.74
N GLY A 263 17.70 -1.10 -20.34
CA GLY A 263 17.49 0.09 -21.17
C GLY A 263 18.78 0.65 -21.78
N GLU A 264 19.95 0.35 -21.21
CA GLU A 264 21.24 0.58 -21.86
C GLU A 264 21.60 -0.66 -22.70
N PRO A 265 22.11 -0.51 -23.94
CA PRO A 265 22.77 -1.63 -24.62
C PRO A 265 23.92 -2.13 -23.72
N GLY A 266 23.91 -3.43 -23.39
CA GLY A 266 24.84 -4.07 -22.45
C GLY A 266 26.34 -3.80 -22.72
N PRO A 267 27.21 -4.16 -21.76
CA PRO A 267 28.31 -3.35 -21.30
C PRO A 267 29.30 -3.03 -22.41
N SER A 268 29.18 -1.85 -22.99
CA SER A 268 30.42 -1.11 -23.20
C SER A 268 30.82 -0.60 -21.81
N VAL A 269 32.02 -0.98 -21.38
CA VAL A 269 32.84 -0.06 -20.59
C VAL A 269 33.10 1.16 -21.50
N ALA A 270 32.05 1.93 -21.81
CA ALA A 270 32.20 3.29 -22.24
C ALA A 270 32.60 3.99 -20.96
N SER A 271 33.91 4.22 -20.85
CA SER A 271 34.47 5.29 -20.03
C SER A 271 33.42 6.37 -19.88
N GLU A 272 32.96 6.63 -18.64
CA GLU A 272 32.20 7.84 -18.37
C GLU A 272 32.92 8.96 -19.13
N LEU A 273 32.20 9.66 -20.00
CA LEU A 273 32.81 10.73 -20.78
C LEU A 273 33.54 11.62 -19.77
N PRO A 274 34.82 11.96 -19.98
CA PRO A 274 35.62 12.69 -18.98
C PRO A 274 34.90 13.94 -18.43
N LEU A 275 34.02 14.52 -19.24
CA LEU A 275 33.15 15.64 -18.89
C LEU A 275 32.08 15.31 -17.82
N ASP A 276 31.53 14.10 -17.80
CA ASP A 276 30.50 13.68 -16.86
C ASP A 276 31.09 13.31 -15.49
N ILE A 277 32.29 12.72 -15.47
CA ILE A 277 33.12 12.60 -14.25
C ILE A 277 33.37 14.00 -13.67
N LEU A 278 33.78 14.94 -14.53
CA LEU A 278 34.12 16.30 -14.12
C LEU A 278 32.92 17.05 -13.52
N LYS A 279 31.73 16.91 -14.11
CA LYS A 279 30.47 17.46 -13.55
C LYS A 279 30.13 16.85 -12.20
N GLY A 280 30.31 15.54 -12.03
CA GLY A 280 30.07 14.85 -10.77
C GLY A 280 30.95 15.38 -9.65
N ARG A 281 32.23 15.62 -9.92
CA ARG A 281 33.19 16.16 -8.94
C ARG A 281 32.88 17.60 -8.55
N TYR A 282 32.49 18.44 -9.52
CA TYR A 282 32.06 19.81 -9.24
C TYR A 282 30.78 19.85 -8.37
N ALA A 283 29.79 19.01 -8.68
CA ALA A 283 28.55 18.93 -7.91
C ALA A 283 28.77 18.46 -6.46
N LYS A 284 29.80 17.63 -6.22
CA LYS A 284 30.21 17.19 -4.87
C LYS A 284 31.11 18.20 -4.14
N GLY A 285 31.49 19.31 -4.78
CA GLY A 285 32.40 20.30 -4.22
C GLY A 285 33.86 19.84 -4.12
N GLU A 286 34.23 18.79 -4.84
CA GLU A 286 35.60 18.23 -4.84
C GLU A 286 36.58 19.03 -5.70
N ILE A 287 36.05 19.87 -6.59
CA ILE A 287 36.80 20.79 -7.44
C ILE A 287 36.11 22.15 -7.46
N THR A 288 36.90 23.21 -7.57
CA THR A 288 36.43 24.59 -7.68
C THR A 288 35.88 24.89 -9.07
N LYS A 289 35.16 26.02 -9.20
CA LYS A 289 34.60 26.45 -10.48
C LYS A 289 35.71 26.80 -11.49
N GLU A 290 36.82 27.39 -11.03
CA GLU A 290 37.97 27.68 -11.88
C GLU A 290 38.63 26.39 -12.42
N GLU A 291 38.77 25.37 -11.56
CA GLU A 291 39.32 24.06 -11.96
C GLU A 291 38.40 23.33 -12.94
N PHE A 292 37.08 23.39 -12.72
CA PHE A 292 36.10 22.81 -13.62
C PHE A 292 36.19 23.42 -15.03
N GLU A 293 36.18 24.76 -15.15
CA GLU A 293 36.23 25.42 -16.45
C GLU A 293 37.57 25.20 -17.17
N LYS A 294 38.68 25.13 -16.43
CA LYS A 294 39.99 24.80 -17.00
C LYS A 294 40.02 23.38 -17.58
N MET A 295 39.63 22.37 -16.78
CA MET A 295 39.63 20.97 -17.21
C MET A 295 38.62 20.72 -18.33
N LYS A 296 37.47 21.40 -18.30
CA LYS A 296 36.47 21.36 -19.38
C LYS A 296 37.02 21.91 -20.69
N LYS A 297 37.80 22.99 -20.64
CA LYS A 297 38.44 23.58 -21.83
C LYS A 297 39.50 22.64 -22.41
N ASP A 298 40.31 22.03 -21.55
CA ASP A 298 41.35 21.06 -21.94
C ASP A 298 40.71 19.82 -22.61
N LEU A 299 39.59 19.33 -22.07
CA LEU A 299 38.81 18.23 -22.64
C LEU A 299 38.08 18.57 -23.95
N SER A 300 37.98 19.85 -24.31
CA SER A 300 37.34 20.33 -25.56
C SER A 300 38.34 20.74 -26.64
N ALA A 301 39.65 20.64 -26.35
CA ALA A 301 40.74 20.99 -27.24
C ALA A 301 41.38 19.77 -27.95
N GLU A 302 40.92 18.57 -27.64
CA GLU A 302 41.12 17.32 -28.43
C GLU A 302 39.93 17.09 -29.37
#